data_AF-A0A7V9V979-F1
#
_entry.id   AF-A0A7V9V979-F1
#
_cell.length_a   1.000
_cell.length_b   1.000
_cell.length_c   1.000
_cell.angle_alpha   90.00
_cell.angle_beta   90.00
_cell.angle_gamma   90.00
#
_symmetry.space_group_name_H-M   'P 1'
#
loop_
_entity.id
_entity.type
_entity.pdbx_description
1 polymer ?
#
loop_
_entity_poly.entity_id
_entity_poly.type
_entity_poly.pdbx_seq_one_letter_code
_entity_poly.pdbx_strand_id
1 'polypeptide(L)'
;MTVKSGSHTIGPANGQLTISTYVGGMGAKMGHDLVLEAKRWSGTVNLDADNPAASSVQVTVDATSLEVVQASGGLKSPWTWPSRTAAVRPG
;
A
#
# COMPACT_ATOMS: atom_id res chain seq x y z
N MET A 1 25.72 4.53 2.95
CA MET A 1 24.87 4.38 4.15
C MET A 1 24.97 2.92 4.56
N THR A 2 25.63 2.63 5.68
CA THR A 2 25.81 1.24 6.16
C THR A 2 24.59 0.88 7.01
N VAL A 3 23.75 -0.02 6.51
CA VAL A 3 22.58 -0.51 7.25
C VAL A 3 23.11 -1.36 8.41
N LYS A 4 22.87 -0.91 9.65
CA LYS A 4 23.23 -1.70 10.84
C LYS A 4 22.24 -2.83 11.03
N SER A 5 22.77 -4.00 11.33
CA SER A 5 21.97 -5.14 11.78
C SER A 5 21.19 -4.77 13.04
N GLY A 6 19.96 -5.25 13.14
CA GLY A 6 19.08 -4.94 14.25
C GLY A 6 17.61 -4.90 13.86
N SER A 7 16.78 -4.71 14.88
CA SER A 7 15.33 -4.57 14.73
C SER A 7 14.94 -3.10 14.63
N HIS A 8 14.20 -2.75 13.59
CA HIS A 8 13.78 -1.38 13.28
C HIS A 8 12.26 -1.34 13.12
N THR A 9 11.61 -0.43 13.83
CA THR A 9 10.16 -0.21 13.70
C THR A 9 9.85 0.70 12.52
N ILE A 10 8.93 0.28 11.66
CA ILE A 10 8.46 1.01 10.50
C ILE A 10 6.94 1.26 10.60
N GLY A 11 6.46 2.26 9.86
CA GLY A 11 5.06 2.69 9.90
C GLY A 11 4.81 3.86 8.95
N PRO A 12 3.61 4.48 8.98
CA PRO A 12 3.18 5.51 8.05
C PRO A 12 4.10 6.74 8.02
N ALA A 13 4.74 7.07 9.14
CA ALA A 13 5.71 8.16 9.21
C ALA A 13 7.00 7.88 8.44
N ASN A 14 7.32 6.60 8.20
CA ASN A 14 8.52 6.15 7.51
C ASN A 14 8.29 5.92 6.01
N GLY A 15 7.04 5.85 5.56
CA GLY A 15 6.72 5.58 4.16
C GLY A 15 5.26 5.20 3.92
N GLN A 16 4.96 4.85 2.67
CA GLN A 16 3.63 4.42 2.24
C GLN A 16 3.59 2.91 2.07
N LEU A 17 2.45 2.31 2.43
CA LEU A 17 2.18 0.89 2.21
C LEU A 17 1.04 0.74 1.21
N THR A 18 1.35 0.19 0.05
CA THR A 18 0.39 0.01 -1.04
C THR A 18 0.16 -1.48 -1.32
N ILE A 19 -1.10 -1.86 -1.44
CA ILE A 19 -1.56 -3.21 -1.77
C ILE A 19 -2.12 -3.17 -3.18
N SER A 20 -1.43 -3.81 -4.10
CA SER A 20 -1.90 -3.99 -5.47
C SER A 20 -2.73 -5.26 -5.56
N THR A 21 -3.99 -5.11 -5.96
CA THR A 21 -4.88 -6.24 -6.23
C THR A 21 -5.08 -6.37 -7.72
N TYR A 22 -5.05 -7.62 -8.20
CA TYR A 22 -5.22 -7.95 -9.62
C TYR A 22 -6.35 -8.96 -9.75
N VAL A 23 -7.23 -8.77 -10.73
CA VAL A 23 -8.29 -9.73 -11.03
C VAL A 23 -7.87 -10.61 -12.20
N GLY A 24 -7.48 -11.86 -11.91
CA GLY A 24 -7.17 -12.87 -12.92
C GLY A 24 -8.39 -13.68 -13.40
N GLY A 25 -8.23 -14.40 -14.52
CA GLY A 25 -9.23 -15.37 -15.02
C GLY A 25 -10.42 -14.75 -15.77
N MET A 26 -11.55 -15.46 -15.85
CA MET A 26 -12.76 -15.00 -16.57
C MET A 26 -13.37 -13.70 -16.00
N GLY A 27 -13.01 -13.29 -14.79
CA GLY A 27 -13.41 -12.02 -14.17
C GLY A 27 -12.54 -10.81 -14.56
N ALA A 28 -11.41 -11.02 -15.25
CA ALA A 28 -10.48 -9.96 -15.65
C ALA A 28 -11.10 -8.91 -16.60
N LYS A 29 -12.22 -9.24 -17.26
CA LYS A 29 -12.96 -8.30 -18.12
C LYS A 29 -13.93 -7.38 -17.35
N MET A 30 -14.25 -7.71 -16.11
CA MET A 30 -15.28 -7.00 -15.30
C MET A 30 -14.72 -6.39 -14.01
N GLY A 31 -13.56 -6.87 -13.54
CA GLY A 31 -12.88 -6.31 -12.37
C GLY A 31 -12.03 -5.07 -12.73
N HIS A 32 -11.97 -4.13 -11.79
CA HIS A 32 -10.93 -3.11 -11.77
C HIS A 32 -9.73 -3.67 -10.98
N ASP A 33 -8.52 -3.50 -11.51
CA ASP A 33 -7.30 -3.60 -10.74
C ASP A 33 -7.26 -2.42 -9.78
N LEU A 34 -7.25 -2.70 -8.48
CA LEU A 34 -7.24 -1.67 -7.44
C LEU A 34 -5.87 -1.62 -6.79
N VAL A 35 -5.35 -0.41 -6.64
CA VAL A 35 -4.26 -0.11 -5.73
C VAL A 35 -4.87 0.52 -4.48
N LEU A 36 -4.68 -0.14 -3.35
CA LEU A 36 -5.15 0.28 -2.04
C LEU A 36 -3.96 0.83 -1.25
N GLU A 37 -4.09 2.00 -0.65
CA GLU A 37 -3.12 2.51 0.32
C GLU A 37 -3.61 2.21 1.73
N ALA A 38 -2.72 1.65 2.56
CA ALA A 38 -2.96 1.46 3.98
C ALA A 38 -2.50 2.70 4.75
N LYS A 39 -3.45 3.47 5.30
CA LYS A 39 -3.13 4.67 6.09
C LYS A 39 -2.66 4.36 7.51
N ARG A 40 -3.13 3.25 8.10
CA ARG A 40 -2.76 2.82 9.45
C ARG A 40 -2.15 1.43 9.42
N TRP A 41 -0.83 1.39 9.61
CA TRP A 41 -0.05 0.17 9.66
C TRP A 41 1.14 0.32 10.62
N SER A 42 1.75 -0.78 11.01
CA SER A 42 2.99 -0.81 11.78
C SER A 42 3.76 -2.06 11.38
N GLY A 43 5.08 -2.01 11.42
CA GLY A 43 5.90 -3.16 11.10
C GLY A 43 7.24 -3.15 11.80
N THR A 44 7.89 -4.30 11.74
CA THR A 44 9.22 -4.52 12.29
C THR A 44 10.08 -5.13 11.19
N VAL A 45 11.24 -4.53 10.98
CA VAL A 45 12.27 -5.00 10.06
C VAL A 45 13.43 -5.52 10.89
N ASN A 46 13.73 -6.81 10.78
CA ASN A 46 14.94 -7.39 11.33
C ASN A 46 15.95 -7.50 10.20
N LEU A 47 17.01 -6.70 10.26
CA LEU A 47 18.09 -6.72 9.29
C LEU A 47 19.30 -7.45 9.86
N ASP A 48 19.85 -8.33 9.05
CA ASP A 48 21.17 -8.93 9.27
C ASP A 48 22.08 -8.41 8.15
N ALA A 49 23.15 -7.70 8.54
CA ALA A 49 24.03 -7.04 7.58
C ALA A 49 25.08 -8.00 7.01
N ASP A 50 25.37 -9.07 7.74
CA ASP A 50 26.33 -10.10 7.35
C ASP A 50 25.62 -11.21 6.56
N ASN A 51 24.33 -11.44 6.83
CA ASN A 51 23.48 -12.36 6.08
C ASN A 51 22.14 -11.73 5.67
N PRO A 52 22.10 -10.96 4.56
CA PRO A 52 20.88 -10.32 4.09
C PRO A 52 19.70 -11.27 3.87
N ALA A 53 19.95 -12.54 3.54
CA ALA A 53 18.91 -13.54 3.33
C ALA A 53 18.20 -13.99 4.63
N ALA A 54 18.81 -13.78 5.79
CA ALA A 54 18.17 -13.99 7.09
C ALA A 54 17.33 -12.79 7.57
N SER A 55 17.36 -11.67 6.83
CA SER A 55 16.56 -10.50 7.16
C SER A 55 15.07 -10.81 6.97
N SER A 56 14.23 -10.27 7.84
CA SER A 56 12.78 -10.47 7.81
C SER A 56 12.03 -9.17 8.03
N VAL A 57 10.84 -9.09 7.46
CA VAL A 57 9.95 -7.95 7.63
C VAL A 57 8.57 -8.48 8.00
N GLN A 58 8.00 -7.96 9.08
CA GLN A 58 6.65 -8.25 9.51
C GLN A 58 5.85 -6.94 9.56
N VAL A 59 4.67 -6.94 8.95
CA VAL A 59 3.80 -5.76 8.89
C VAL A 59 2.40 -6.15 9.31
N THR A 60 1.76 -5.32 10.13
CA THR A 60 0.36 -5.41 10.51
C THR A 60 -0.37 -4.17 10.01
N VAL A 61 -1.50 -4.39 9.33
CA VAL A 61 -2.32 -3.34 8.71
C VAL A 61 -3.70 -3.36 9.33
N ASP A 62 -4.24 -2.19 9.67
CA ASP A 62 -5.65 -2.07 9.97
C ASP A 62 -6.46 -2.05 8.66
N ALA A 63 -7.23 -3.12 8.41
CA ALA A 63 -8.05 -3.27 7.21
C ALA A 63 -9.09 -2.15 7.03
N THR A 64 -9.53 -1.51 8.11
CA THR A 64 -10.47 -0.37 8.05
C THR A 64 -9.82 0.95 7.61
N SER A 65 -8.48 0.96 7.47
CA SER A 65 -7.70 2.11 7.02
C SER A 65 -7.28 2.04 5.55
N LEU A 66 -7.79 1.06 4.80
CA LEU A 66 -7.50 0.87 3.39
C LEU A 66 -8.32 1.84 2.55
N GLU A 67 -7.64 2.63 1.73
CA GLU A 67 -8.24 3.58 0.80
C GLU A 67 -7.85 3.23 -0.64
N VAL A 68 -8.80 3.29 -1.57
CA VAL A 68 -8.51 3.09 -3.00
C VAL A 68 -7.83 4.34 -3.55
N VAL A 69 -6.57 4.23 -3.97
CA VAL A 69 -5.80 5.34 -4.54
C VAL A 69 -5.73 5.29 -6.07
N GLN A 70 -5.85 4.10 -6.65
CA GLN A 70 -5.95 3.93 -8.09
C GLN A 70 -6.89 2.78 -8.41
N ALA A 71 -7.70 2.95 -9.46
CA ALA A 71 -8.49 1.90 -10.06
C ALA A 71 -8.23 1.91 -11.57
N SER A 72 -7.72 0.80 -12.10
CA SER A 72 -7.35 0.62 -13.50
C SER A 72 -8.09 -0.59 -14.08
N GLY A 73 -8.48 -0.58 -15.36
CA GLY A 73 -9.27 -1.68 -15.95
C GLY A 73 -10.78 -1.50 -15.77
N GLY A 74 -11.57 -2.49 -16.17
CA GLY A 74 -13.03 -2.38 -16.31
C GLY A 74 -13.46 -1.72 -17.63
N LEU A 75 -14.53 -2.23 -18.25
CA LEU A 75 -15.15 -1.62 -19.43
C LEU A 75 -15.46 -0.15 -19.10
N LYS A 76 -14.97 0.79 -19.92
CA LYS A 76 -15.32 2.22 -19.82
C LYS A 76 -16.85 2.38 -19.84
N SER A 77 -17.48 2.35 -18.67
CA SER A 77 -18.81 2.93 -18.50
C SER A 77 -18.61 4.41 -18.16
N PRO A 78 -19.45 5.32 -18.69
CA PRO A 78 -19.29 6.76 -18.56
C PRO A 78 -19.74 7.24 -17.19
N TRP A 79 -19.21 6.63 -16.12
CA TRP A 79 -19.48 7.04 -14.76
C TRP A 79 -18.22 7.72 -14.22
N THR A 80 -18.18 9.04 -14.42
CA THR A 80 -17.18 9.90 -13.80
C THR A 80 -17.35 9.85 -12.29
N TRP A 81 -16.49 9.09 -11.61
CA TRP A 81 -16.36 9.18 -10.17
C TRP A 81 -15.79 10.56 -9.81
N PRO A 82 -16.41 11.34 -8.91
CA PRO A 82 -15.84 12.60 -8.49
C PRO A 82 -14.63 12.30 -7.60
N SER A 83 -13.42 12.50 -8.13
CA SER A 83 -12.23 12.67 -7.30
C SER A 83 -12.49 13.84 -6.36
N ARG A 84 -12.77 13.56 -5.09
CA ARG A 84 -12.87 14.59 -4.07
C ARG A 84 -11.45 15.09 -3.80
N THR A 85 -11.02 16.10 -4.54
CA THR A 85 -9.79 16.83 -4.26
C THR A 85 -9.95 17.45 -2.88
N ALA A 86 -9.26 16.90 -1.88
CA ALA A 86 -9.14 17.54 -0.58
C ALA A 86 -8.32 18.81 -0.73
N ALA A 87 -8.99 19.93 -1.03
CA ALA A 87 -8.40 21.24 -0.91
C ALA A 87 -8.28 21.57 0.59
N VAL A 88 -7.07 21.41 1.13
CA VAL A 88 -6.69 22.07 2.38
C VAL A 88 -6.82 23.58 2.17
N ARG A 89 -7.73 24.20 2.93
CA ARG A 89 -7.81 25.66 3.07
C ARG A 89 -6.79 26.08 4.13
N PRO A 90 -5.91 27.06 3.86
CA PRO A 90 -5.14 27.68 4.92
C PRO A 90 -6.06 28.62 5.71
N GLY A 91 -6.00 28.50 7.04
CA GLY A 91 -6.41 29.52 7.99
C GLY A 91 -5.16 30.16 8.58
#